data_AF-A0A5K0WKT6-F1
#
_entry.id   AF-A0A5K0WKT6-F1
#
_cell.length_a   1.000
_cell.length_b   1.000
_cell.length_c   1.000
_cell.angle_alpha   90.00
_cell.angle_beta   90.00
_cell.angle_gamma   90.00
#
_symmetry.space_group_name_H-M   'P 1'
#
loop_
_entity.id
_entity.type
_entity.pdbx_description
1 polymer ?
#
loop_
_entity_poly.entity_id
_entity_poly.type
_entity_poly.pdbx_seq_one_letter_code
_entity_poly.pdbx_strand_id
1 'polypeptide(L)'
;LPDAPEMEIYSMYGVGIPTERSYVYKLSHSSDTCFIPFQIDTSADDREPGSCLKGGVFSVDGDETVPVLSSGFMCAKAWRGKTRFNPSGIKTYVREYDHAPPANLLEGRGTQSGAHVDIMGNFQLIEDIIRVAAGATGEELGGDQVYSDIFRWSEKIKLKL
;
A
#
# COMPACT_ATOMS: atom_id res chain seq x y z
N LEU A 1 3.11 -1.83 22.93
CA LEU A 1 3.76 -3.13 22.65
C LEU A 1 4.54 -3.55 23.89
N PRO A 2 4.60 -4.84 24.24
CA PRO A 2 5.42 -5.33 25.37
C PRO A 2 6.91 -5.09 25.11
N ASP A 3 7.73 -5.19 26.16
CA ASP A 3 9.20 -5.14 26.00
C ASP A 3 9.68 -6.50 25.47
N ALA A 4 10.09 -6.52 24.21
CA ALA A 4 10.53 -7.70 23.48
C ALA A 4 11.75 -7.30 22.63
N PRO A 5 12.97 -7.35 23.20
CA PRO A 5 14.16 -6.72 22.60
C PRO A 5 14.58 -7.33 21.26
N GLU A 6 14.28 -8.62 21.04
CA GLU A 6 14.58 -9.34 19.80
C GLU A 6 13.42 -9.28 18.78
N MET A 7 12.29 -8.65 19.12
CA MET A 7 11.17 -8.53 18.20
C MET A 7 11.45 -7.46 17.15
N GLU A 8 11.11 -7.75 15.91
CA GLU A 8 11.14 -6.80 14.79
C GLU A 8 9.76 -6.77 14.12
N ILE A 9 9.36 -5.61 13.59
CA ILE A 9 8.10 -5.43 12.86
C ILE A 9 8.42 -5.15 11.39
N TYR A 10 7.84 -5.96 10.51
CA TYR A 10 7.97 -5.79 9.06
C TYR A 10 6.64 -5.37 8.47
N SER A 11 6.67 -4.31 7.67
CA SER A 11 5.54 -3.88 6.85
C SER A 11 5.87 -4.20 5.40
N MET A 12 5.26 -5.28 4.91
CA MET A 12 5.49 -5.85 3.59
C MET A 12 4.25 -5.60 2.72
N TYR A 13 4.36 -4.82 1.65
CA TYR A 13 3.22 -4.48 0.79
C TYR A 13 3.64 -4.10 -0.64
N GLY A 14 2.71 -4.22 -1.57
CA GLY A 14 2.93 -3.91 -2.98
C GLY A 14 2.78 -2.41 -3.27
N VAL A 15 3.49 -1.94 -4.28
CA VAL A 15 3.47 -0.55 -4.75
C VAL A 15 3.54 -0.48 -6.28
N GLY A 16 3.31 0.70 -6.84
CA GLY A 16 3.42 0.95 -8.28
C GLY A 16 2.11 0.70 -9.05
N ILE A 17 1.00 0.42 -8.37
CA ILE A 17 -0.29 0.12 -9.00
C ILE A 17 -1.32 1.21 -8.67
N PRO A 18 -1.99 1.78 -9.70
CA PRO A 18 -3.11 2.69 -9.47
C PRO A 18 -4.19 2.06 -8.58
N THR A 19 -4.45 2.70 -7.44
CA THR A 19 -5.32 2.21 -6.38
C THR A 19 -6.35 3.26 -6.03
N GLU A 20 -7.62 2.86 -5.92
CA GLU A 20 -8.72 3.79 -5.69
C GLU A 20 -8.60 4.51 -4.33
N ARG A 21 -8.84 5.83 -4.32
CA ARG A 21 -8.75 6.68 -3.13
C ARG A 21 -10.03 7.44 -2.84
N SER A 22 -10.71 7.93 -3.87
CA SER A 22 -11.94 8.70 -3.72
C SER A 22 -12.76 8.67 -4.99
N TYR A 23 -14.05 8.94 -4.87
CA TYR A 23 -15.00 8.89 -5.97
C TYR A 23 -15.72 10.23 -6.13
N VAL A 24 -16.01 10.61 -7.36
CA VAL A 24 -16.89 11.72 -7.71
C VAL A 24 -18.30 11.18 -7.82
N TYR A 25 -19.21 11.70 -7.01
CA TYR A 25 -20.62 11.30 -7.04
C TYR A 25 -21.50 12.38 -7.67
N LYS A 26 -22.55 11.96 -8.37
CA LYS A 26 -23.66 12.81 -8.81
C LYS A 26 -24.99 12.30 -8.27
N LEU A 27 -25.97 13.21 -8.20
CA LEU A 27 -27.33 12.86 -7.83
C LEU A 27 -27.95 11.94 -8.88
N SER A 28 -28.64 10.89 -8.43
CA SER A 28 -29.45 10.01 -9.26
C SER A 28 -30.93 10.35 -9.11
N HIS A 29 -31.62 10.62 -10.22
CA HIS A 29 -33.02 11.06 -10.23
C HIS A 29 -34.02 9.95 -10.64
N SER A 30 -33.72 8.68 -10.37
CA SER A 30 -34.61 7.51 -10.64
C SER A 30 -34.42 6.44 -9.54
N SER A 31 -35.42 5.80 -8.90
CA SER A 31 -36.79 5.39 -9.27
C SER A 31 -37.67 5.12 -8.02
N ASP A 32 -38.99 4.94 -8.24
CA ASP A 32 -40.07 4.82 -7.24
C ASP A 32 -40.03 3.60 -6.28
N THR A 33 -39.06 2.68 -6.39
CA THR A 33 -39.07 1.45 -5.56
C THR A 33 -37.74 1.06 -4.90
N CYS A 34 -36.63 1.74 -5.22
CA CYS A 34 -35.37 1.66 -4.46
C CYS A 34 -34.52 2.90 -4.75
N PHE A 35 -34.45 3.81 -3.78
CA PHE A 35 -33.79 5.11 -3.96
C PHE A 35 -32.36 5.08 -3.41
N ILE A 36 -31.38 4.99 -4.32
CA ILE A 36 -29.98 5.30 -4.00
C ILE A 36 -29.71 6.72 -4.53
N PRO A 37 -29.56 7.73 -3.66
CA PRO A 37 -29.51 9.14 -4.08
C PRO A 37 -28.25 9.52 -4.88
N PHE A 38 -27.20 8.71 -4.80
CA PHE A 38 -25.89 9.00 -5.39
C PHE A 38 -25.42 7.86 -6.28
N GLN A 39 -24.83 8.22 -7.41
CA GLN A 39 -24.12 7.30 -8.29
C GLN A 39 -22.76 7.89 -8.65
N ILE A 40 -21.78 7.04 -8.93
CA ILE A 40 -20.47 7.50 -9.41
C ILE A 40 -20.69 8.25 -10.73
N ASP A 41 -20.14 9.45 -10.81
CA ASP A 41 -20.18 10.23 -12.03
C ASP A 41 -19.11 9.73 -13.01
N THR A 42 -19.47 8.74 -13.81
CA THR A 42 -18.59 8.20 -14.85
C THR A 42 -18.22 9.20 -15.95
N SER A 43 -18.87 10.36 -15.99
CA SER A 43 -18.51 11.46 -16.91
C SER A 43 -17.43 12.38 -16.36
N ALA A 44 -17.12 12.29 -15.06
CA ALA A 44 -16.01 12.99 -14.43
C ALA A 44 -14.69 12.30 -14.80
N ASP A 45 -14.13 12.70 -15.93
CA ASP A 45 -12.90 12.14 -16.48
C ASP A 45 -11.98 13.28 -16.86
N ASP A 46 -10.73 13.22 -16.39
CA ASP A 46 -9.73 14.21 -16.73
C ASP A 46 -8.82 13.64 -17.82
N ARG A 47 -8.89 14.29 -18.99
CA ARG A 47 -8.23 13.81 -20.21
C ARG A 47 -6.76 14.18 -20.28
N GLU A 48 -6.22 14.85 -19.26
CA GLU A 48 -4.80 15.16 -19.22
C GLU A 48 -3.94 13.89 -19.06
N PRO A 49 -2.86 13.74 -19.85
CA PRO A 49 -1.92 12.64 -19.66
C PRO A 49 -1.34 12.65 -18.25
N GLY A 50 -1.54 11.54 -17.52
CA GLY A 50 -1.10 11.42 -16.13
C GLY A 50 -2.14 11.84 -15.09
N SER A 51 -3.37 12.17 -15.50
CA SER A 51 -4.42 12.42 -14.52
C SER A 51 -4.77 11.19 -13.70
N CYS A 52 -4.95 11.41 -12.41
CA CYS A 52 -5.40 10.42 -11.44
C CYS A 52 -6.92 10.19 -11.48
N LEU A 53 -7.69 11.04 -12.16
CA LEU A 53 -9.15 10.94 -12.24
C LEU A 53 -9.57 10.25 -13.53
N LYS A 54 -10.16 9.05 -13.41
CA LYS A 54 -10.74 8.32 -14.55
C LYS A 54 -12.13 7.81 -14.22
N GLY A 55 -13.11 8.17 -15.04
CA GLY A 55 -14.49 7.66 -14.91
C GLY A 55 -15.11 7.86 -13.51
N GLY A 56 -14.82 8.99 -12.87
CA GLY A 56 -15.29 9.33 -11.53
C GLY A 56 -14.48 8.72 -10.39
N VAL A 57 -13.37 8.04 -10.67
CA VAL A 57 -12.49 7.42 -9.67
C VAL A 57 -11.15 8.16 -9.63
N PHE A 58 -10.76 8.64 -8.46
CA PHE A 58 -9.40 9.11 -8.21
C PHE A 58 -8.54 7.96 -7.72
N SER A 59 -7.43 7.72 -8.40
CA SER A 59 -6.43 6.72 -8.01
C SER A 59 -5.18 7.37 -7.43
N VAL A 60 -4.47 6.63 -6.59
CA VAL A 60 -3.13 6.95 -6.07
C VAL A 60 -2.26 5.70 -6.11
N ASP A 61 -0.99 5.83 -5.75
CA ASP A 61 -0.09 4.68 -5.62
C ASP A 61 -0.56 3.71 -4.51
N GLY A 62 -0.47 2.40 -4.79
CA GLY A 62 -0.88 1.32 -3.89
C GLY A 62 -0.73 -0.06 -4.55
N ASP A 63 -1.51 -1.01 -4.08
CA ASP A 63 -1.51 -2.41 -4.51
C ASP A 63 -2.77 -2.82 -5.30
N GLU A 64 -3.44 -1.89 -5.99
CA GLU A 64 -4.77 -2.01 -6.62
C GLU A 64 -5.94 -1.82 -5.65
N THR A 65 -5.80 -2.25 -4.38
CA THR A 65 -6.90 -2.23 -3.38
C THR A 65 -6.64 -1.25 -2.24
N VAL A 66 -5.43 -1.25 -1.70
CA VAL A 66 -5.01 -0.51 -0.52
C VAL A 66 -3.95 0.52 -0.91
N PRO A 67 -4.20 1.83 -0.72
CA PRO A 67 -3.23 2.87 -0.98
C PRO A 67 -1.96 2.69 -0.14
N VAL A 68 -0.77 3.02 -0.69
CA VAL A 68 0.52 2.94 0.03
C VAL A 68 0.47 3.67 1.37
N LEU A 69 -0.21 4.81 1.43
CA LEU A 69 -0.34 5.58 2.66
C LEU A 69 -1.04 4.78 3.78
N SER A 70 -1.99 3.91 3.45
CA SER A 70 -2.66 3.04 4.43
C SER A 70 -1.72 1.92 4.88
N SER A 71 -1.04 1.25 3.93
CA SER A 71 -0.17 0.10 4.22
C SER A 71 1.12 0.48 4.95
N GLY A 72 1.73 1.61 4.57
CA GLY A 72 3.09 1.99 5.01
C GLY A 72 3.16 3.01 6.14
N PHE A 73 2.12 3.84 6.39
CA PHE A 73 2.23 4.98 7.31
C PHE A 73 2.66 4.59 8.73
N MET A 74 2.12 3.47 9.23
CA MET A 74 2.44 3.03 10.59
C MET A 74 3.92 2.69 10.72
N CYS A 75 4.49 1.94 9.78
CA CYS A 75 5.89 1.53 9.82
C CYS A 75 6.84 2.69 9.48
N ALA A 76 6.45 3.56 8.53
CA ALA A 76 7.25 4.70 8.11
C ALA A 76 7.36 5.79 9.19
N LYS A 77 6.32 5.99 10.02
CA LYS A 77 6.29 7.07 11.01
C LYS A 77 5.75 6.69 12.38
N ALA A 78 4.55 6.11 12.46
CA ALA A 78 3.88 5.99 13.75
C ALA A 78 4.58 5.04 14.73
N TRP A 79 5.14 3.94 14.22
CA TRP A 79 5.91 2.96 14.99
C TRP A 79 7.42 3.19 14.92
N ARG A 80 7.89 4.16 14.13
CA ARG A 80 9.32 4.33 13.91
C ARG A 80 9.97 5.01 15.11
N GLY A 81 10.92 4.31 15.74
CA GLY A 81 11.54 4.74 16.99
C GLY A 81 10.61 4.62 18.19
N LYS A 82 10.92 5.34 19.28
CA LYS A 82 10.12 5.30 20.51
C LYS A 82 8.99 6.32 20.47
N THR A 83 7.77 5.84 20.27
CA THR A 83 6.55 6.66 20.17
C THR A 83 5.46 6.12 21.11
N ARG A 84 4.33 6.82 21.23
CA ARG A 84 3.14 6.32 21.94
C ARG A 84 2.55 5.05 21.32
N PHE A 85 2.82 4.81 20.02
CA PHE A 85 2.35 3.62 19.31
C PHE A 85 3.38 2.50 19.33
N ASN A 86 4.66 2.82 19.53
CA ASN A 86 5.74 1.86 19.75
C ASN A 86 6.56 2.26 21.00
N PRO A 87 6.02 2.06 22.21
CA PRO A 87 6.64 2.53 23.45
C PRO A 87 7.95 1.80 23.80
N SER A 88 8.12 0.58 23.31
CA SER A 88 9.34 -0.21 23.47
C SER A 88 10.42 0.13 22.43
N GLY A 89 10.08 0.91 21.39
CA GLY A 89 11.01 1.25 20.33
C GLY A 89 11.47 0.03 19.53
N ILE A 90 10.59 -0.96 19.34
CA ILE A 90 10.82 -2.14 18.51
C ILE A 90 11.29 -1.71 17.11
N LYS A 91 12.31 -2.36 16.56
CA LYS A 91 12.80 -2.05 15.22
C LYS A 91 11.71 -2.34 14.18
N THR A 92 11.56 -1.44 13.22
CA THR A 92 10.51 -1.49 12.19
C THR A 92 11.14 -1.35 10.82
N TYR A 93 10.76 -2.19 9.88
CA TYR A 93 11.26 -2.16 8.50
C TYR A 93 10.11 -2.10 7.50
N VAL A 94 10.25 -1.22 6.51
CA VAL A 94 9.36 -1.12 5.35
C VAL A 94 9.96 -1.95 4.21
N ARG A 95 9.19 -2.85 3.63
CA ARG A 95 9.56 -3.68 2.49
C ARG A 95 8.50 -3.53 1.42
N GLU A 96 8.75 -2.62 0.49
CA GLU A 96 7.88 -2.41 -0.67
C GLU A 96 8.26 -3.38 -1.80
N TYR A 97 7.26 -3.87 -2.52
CA TYR A 97 7.45 -4.72 -3.69
C TYR A 97 6.88 -4.00 -4.91
N ASP A 98 7.77 -3.45 -5.72
CA ASP A 98 7.41 -2.74 -6.95
C ASP A 98 6.77 -3.72 -7.95
N HIS A 99 5.59 -3.38 -8.43
CA HIS A 99 4.85 -4.22 -9.35
C HIS A 99 5.54 -4.26 -10.72
N ALA A 100 5.99 -5.45 -11.11
CA ALA A 100 6.44 -5.71 -12.47
C ALA A 100 5.38 -6.55 -13.20
N PRO A 101 4.78 -6.03 -14.29
CA PRO A 101 3.81 -6.79 -15.07
C PRO A 101 4.48 -8.01 -15.73
N PRO A 102 3.77 -9.13 -15.91
CA PRO A 102 4.31 -10.30 -16.58
C PRO A 102 4.82 -9.96 -17.99
N ALA A 103 6.00 -10.47 -18.34
CA ALA A 103 6.65 -10.20 -19.62
C ALA A 103 5.90 -10.83 -20.81
N ASN A 104 5.08 -11.85 -20.55
CA ASN A 104 4.26 -12.52 -21.55
C ASN A 104 3.00 -13.18 -20.94
N LEU A 105 2.01 -13.50 -21.78
CA LEU A 105 0.72 -14.09 -21.37
C LEU A 105 0.86 -15.47 -20.70
N LEU A 106 1.96 -16.19 -20.94
CA LEU A 106 2.22 -17.51 -20.38
C LEU A 106 2.64 -17.46 -18.91
N GLU A 107 3.11 -16.31 -18.44
CA GLU A 107 3.57 -16.07 -17.06
C GLU A 107 2.40 -15.85 -16.09
N GLY A 108 1.16 -15.86 -16.60
CA GLY A 108 -0.06 -15.77 -15.80
C GLY A 108 -0.12 -14.47 -15.00
N ARG A 109 -0.09 -14.58 -13.67
CA ARG A 109 -0.20 -13.46 -12.73
C ARG A 109 1.12 -12.70 -12.53
N GLY A 110 2.23 -13.19 -13.10
CA GLY A 110 3.57 -12.60 -12.94
C GLY A 110 4.22 -12.92 -11.59
N THR A 111 5.50 -13.29 -11.60
CA THR A 111 6.25 -13.68 -10.39
C THR A 111 6.67 -12.49 -9.51
N GLN A 112 6.44 -11.26 -9.99
CA GLN A 112 6.78 -10.00 -9.32
C GLN A 112 5.56 -9.08 -9.21
N SER A 113 4.35 -9.63 -9.18
CA SER A 113 3.15 -8.83 -8.99
C SER A 113 3.14 -8.19 -7.60
N GLY A 114 2.96 -6.87 -7.55
CA GLY A 114 2.64 -6.12 -6.34
C GLY A 114 1.14 -5.98 -6.07
N ALA A 115 0.26 -6.65 -6.83
CA ALA A 115 -1.18 -6.51 -6.66
C ALA A 115 -1.68 -7.20 -5.39
N HIS A 116 -2.71 -6.65 -4.77
CA HIS A 116 -3.16 -6.98 -3.42
C HIS A 116 -3.30 -8.48 -3.16
N VAL A 117 -3.89 -9.21 -4.11
CA VAL A 117 -4.08 -10.66 -4.02
C VAL A 117 -2.87 -11.43 -4.52
N ASP A 118 -2.27 -10.97 -5.62
CA ASP A 118 -1.22 -11.70 -6.34
C ASP A 118 0.16 -11.56 -5.69
N ILE A 119 0.33 -10.61 -4.76
CA ILE A 119 1.56 -10.40 -4.01
C ILE A 119 1.99 -11.65 -3.23
N MET A 120 1.04 -12.51 -2.85
CA MET A 120 1.34 -13.81 -2.22
C MET A 120 2.15 -14.76 -3.11
N GLY A 121 2.14 -14.54 -4.43
CA GLY A 121 2.97 -15.23 -5.41
C GLY A 121 4.27 -14.48 -5.79
N ASN A 122 4.52 -13.32 -5.18
CA ASN A 122 5.71 -12.51 -5.46
C ASN A 122 6.95 -13.19 -4.86
N PHE A 123 7.94 -13.52 -5.70
CA PHE A 123 9.10 -14.27 -5.24
C PHE A 123 9.94 -13.50 -4.21
N GLN A 124 10.02 -12.17 -4.31
CA GLN A 124 10.79 -11.34 -3.38
C GLN A 124 10.12 -11.35 -2.00
N LEU A 125 8.79 -11.26 -1.96
CA LEU A 125 8.03 -11.36 -0.70
C LEU A 125 8.23 -12.73 -0.06
N ILE A 126 8.10 -13.80 -0.87
CA ILE A 126 8.26 -15.17 -0.39
C ILE A 126 9.68 -15.39 0.15
N GLU A 127 10.69 -14.89 -0.55
CA GLU A 127 12.09 -14.95 -0.12
C GLU A 127 12.28 -14.26 1.22
N ASP A 128 11.81 -13.02 1.38
CA ASP A 128 11.92 -12.27 2.63
C ASP A 128 11.21 -12.99 3.79
N ILE A 129 10.00 -13.50 3.58
CA ILE A 129 9.25 -14.27 4.59
C ILE A 129 10.04 -15.51 5.02
N ILE A 130 10.60 -16.27 4.07
CA ILE A 130 11.38 -17.47 4.36
C ILE A 130 12.66 -17.11 5.11
N ARG A 131 13.36 -16.02 4.73
CA ARG A 131 14.57 -15.57 5.41
C ARG A 131 14.27 -15.14 6.85
N VAL A 132 13.20 -14.38 7.08
CA VAL A 132 12.74 -14.01 8.44
C VAL A 132 12.37 -15.25 9.24
N ALA A 133 11.62 -16.19 8.66
CA ALA A 133 11.26 -17.44 9.33
C ALA A 133 12.47 -18.33 9.66
N ALA A 134 13.55 -18.23 8.87
CA ALA A 134 14.84 -18.87 9.12
C ALA A 134 15.71 -18.14 10.15
N GLY A 135 15.23 -17.02 10.71
CA GLY A 135 15.92 -16.26 11.75
C GLY A 135 16.77 -15.08 11.26
N ALA A 136 16.67 -14.71 9.98
CA ALA A 136 17.33 -13.51 9.49
C ALA A 136 16.68 -12.25 10.07
N THR A 137 17.53 -11.30 10.46
CA THR A 137 17.15 -9.98 10.97
C THR A 137 16.87 -8.99 9.84
N GLY A 138 16.22 -7.87 10.16
CA GLY A 138 15.87 -6.89 9.13
C GLY A 138 17.09 -6.23 8.50
N GLU A 139 18.18 -6.12 9.25
CA GLU A 139 19.48 -5.68 8.73
C GLU A 139 20.07 -6.68 7.72
N GLU A 140 19.93 -7.99 7.94
CA GLU A 140 20.36 -9.04 7.00
C GLU A 140 19.49 -9.14 5.74
N LEU A 141 18.23 -8.68 5.82
CA LEU A 141 17.35 -8.47 4.67
C LEU A 141 17.68 -7.19 3.89
N GLY A 142 18.61 -6.35 4.37
CA GLY A 142 19.00 -5.10 3.73
C GLY A 142 18.28 -3.85 4.26
N GLY A 143 17.51 -3.98 5.34
CA GLY A 143 16.78 -2.88 5.97
C GLY A 143 15.55 -2.43 5.20
N ASP A 144 15.27 -1.13 5.25
CA ASP A 144 14.15 -0.56 4.50
C ASP A 144 14.38 -0.63 2.99
N GLN A 145 13.40 -1.16 2.28
CA GLN A 145 13.30 -1.11 0.82
C GLN A 145 12.03 -0.34 0.45
N VAL A 146 12.22 0.84 -0.11
CA VAL A 146 11.13 1.81 -0.38
C VAL A 146 11.31 2.39 -1.77
N TYR A 147 10.28 2.24 -2.59
CA TYR A 147 10.16 2.80 -3.94
C TYR A 147 9.22 4.02 -3.97
N SER A 148 8.25 4.07 -3.06
CA SER A 148 7.28 5.14 -2.92
C SER A 148 7.83 6.35 -2.16
N ASP A 149 7.07 7.44 -2.17
CA ASP A 149 7.35 8.65 -1.38
C ASP A 149 6.80 8.56 0.07
N ILE A 150 6.58 7.36 0.63
CA ILE A 150 5.86 7.17 1.90
C ILE A 150 6.44 7.98 3.06
N PHE A 151 7.76 8.06 3.20
CA PHE A 151 8.40 8.88 4.25
C PHE A 151 8.09 10.37 4.07
N ARG A 152 8.09 10.85 2.83
CA ARG A 152 7.75 12.25 2.52
C ARG A 152 6.26 12.52 2.77
N TRP A 153 5.39 11.58 2.42
CA TRP A 153 3.95 11.71 2.67
C TRP A 153 3.62 11.64 4.16
N SER A 154 4.29 10.78 4.92
CA SER A 154 4.08 10.64 6.36
C SER A 154 4.42 11.91 7.12
N GLU A 155 5.38 12.71 6.66
CA GLU A 155 5.70 14.01 7.27
C GLU A 155 4.56 15.02 7.18
N LYS A 156 3.70 14.92 6.16
CA LYS A 156 2.55 15.81 6.01
C LYS A 156 1.43 15.52 7.02
N ILE A 157 1.45 14.33 7.64
CA ILE A 157 0.45 13.93 8.62
C ILE A 157 0.87 14.42 10.01
N LYS A 158 0.05 15.32 10.56
CA LYS A 158 0.20 15.88 11.90
C LYS A 158 -0.39 14.91 12.93
N LEU A 159 0.44 13.95 13.36
CA LEU A 159 0.09 13.01 14.41
C LEU A 159 1.01 13.25 15.61
N LYS A 160 0.42 13.32 16.81
CA LYS A 160 1.20 13.36 18.05
C LYS A 160 1.76 11.96 18.31
N LEU A 161 3.08 11.83 18.18
CA LEU A 161 3.85 10.62 18.47
C LEU A 161 4.22 10.55 19.95
#